data_AF-A0A7C5HBH2-F1
#
_entry.id   AF-A0A7C5HBH2-F1
#
_cell.length_a   1.000
_cell.length_b   1.000
_cell.length_c   1.000
_cell.angle_alpha   90.00
_cell.angle_beta   90.00
_cell.angle_gamma   90.00
#
_symmetry.space_group_name_H-M   'P 1'
#
loop_
_entity.id
_entity.type
_entity.pdbx_description
1 polymer ?
#
loop_
_entity_poly.entity_id
_entity_poly.type
_entity_poly.pdbx_seq_one_letter_code
_entity_poly.pdbx_strand_id
1 'polypeptide(L)'
;MVYIDDVVADEVMDSRGNPTVRATVRLSDGTEANAIVPSGASTGKREALELRDAGDRYMGKGVLKACENVNTQIADTLMGLSPFNQAEIDLVMKELDGTDNYANLGANAVLGVSMAVARAAAKSLGVPLYRYLGGANAVTMP
;
A
#
# COMPACT_ATOMS: atom_id res chain seq x y z
N MET A 1 -0.71 20.59 11.36
CA MET A 1 -1.60 19.59 10.72
C MET A 1 -0.70 18.42 10.34
N VAL A 2 -1.08 17.19 10.67
CA VAL A 2 -0.29 15.99 10.30
C VAL A 2 -0.56 15.68 8.83
N TYR A 3 0.50 15.41 8.08
CA TYR A 3 0.46 15.10 6.65
C TYR A 3 1.46 13.99 6.34
N ILE A 4 1.31 13.37 5.17
CA ILE A 4 2.26 12.37 4.65
C ILE A 4 3.56 13.07 4.26
N ASP A 5 4.64 12.68 4.92
CA ASP A 5 5.98 13.27 4.80
C ASP A 5 6.96 12.40 4.01
N ASP A 6 6.71 11.08 3.93
CA ASP A 6 7.52 10.17 3.13
C ASP A 6 6.71 8.90 2.79
N VAL A 7 6.94 8.36 1.61
CA VAL A 7 6.39 7.07 1.16
C VAL A 7 7.49 6.32 0.44
N VAL A 8 7.87 5.16 0.96
CA VAL A 8 8.92 4.31 0.37
C VAL A 8 8.48 2.85 0.32
N ALA A 9 9.03 2.10 -0.62
CA ALA A 9 8.83 0.68 -0.75
C ALA A 9 10.13 -0.08 -1.02
N ASP A 10 10.14 -1.30 -0.51
CA ASP A 10 11.22 -2.26 -0.72
C ASP A 10 10.68 -3.67 -1.01
N GLU A 11 11.49 -4.44 -1.74
CA GLU A 11 11.19 -5.84 -2.10
C GLU A 11 11.56 -6.76 -0.92
N VAL A 12 10.56 -7.42 -0.34
CA VAL A 12 10.72 -8.41 0.75
C VAL A 12 10.21 -9.78 0.31
N MET A 13 10.34 -10.81 1.18
CA MET A 13 9.89 -12.17 0.88
C MET A 13 8.55 -12.50 1.54
N ASP A 14 7.66 -13.14 0.79
CA ASP A 14 6.45 -13.78 1.30
C ASP A 14 6.77 -15.08 2.06
N SER A 15 5.75 -15.70 2.67
CA SER A 15 5.90 -16.97 3.40
C SER A 15 6.26 -18.19 2.53
N ARG A 16 6.23 -18.03 1.20
CA ARG A 16 6.59 -19.05 0.20
C ARG A 16 7.94 -18.75 -0.47
N GLY A 17 8.66 -17.72 -0.02
CA GLY A 17 9.94 -17.30 -0.58
C GLY A 17 9.83 -16.59 -1.94
N ASN A 18 8.67 -16.07 -2.32
CA ASN A 18 8.55 -15.19 -3.49
C ASN A 18 8.67 -13.72 -3.08
N PRO A 19 9.19 -12.85 -3.96
CA PRO A 19 9.18 -11.40 -3.72
C PRO A 19 7.77 -10.85 -3.50
N THR A 20 7.64 -9.85 -2.64
CA THR A 20 6.43 -9.05 -2.44
C THR A 20 6.80 -7.62 -2.00
N VAL A 21 5.84 -6.70 -2.09
CA VAL A 21 6.05 -5.29 -1.78
C VAL A 21 5.84 -5.04 -0.28
N ARG A 22 6.82 -4.40 0.37
CA ARG A 22 6.62 -3.69 1.64
C ARG A 22 6.57 -2.20 1.35
N ALA A 23 5.49 -1.53 1.77
CA ALA A 23 5.41 -0.08 1.75
C ALA A 23 5.52 0.47 3.18
N THR A 24 6.19 1.60 3.33
CA THR A 24 6.39 2.34 4.58
C THR A 24 5.96 3.78 4.36
N VAL A 25 5.17 4.30 5.30
CA VAL A 25 4.68 5.69 5.28
C VAL A 25 5.14 6.37 6.55
N ARG A 26 5.75 7.55 6.40
CA ARG A 26 6.10 8.46 7.49
C ARG A 26 5.21 9.70 7.44
N LEU A 27 4.76 10.14 8.60
CA LEU A 27 3.96 11.34 8.79
C LEU A 27 4.82 12.46 9.38
N SER A 28 4.39 13.71 9.20
CA SER A 28 5.11 14.91 9.67
C SER A 28 5.17 15.07 11.19
N ASP A 29 4.46 14.24 11.95
CA ASP A 29 4.60 14.14 13.41
C ASP A 29 5.65 13.09 13.85
N GLY A 30 6.36 12.48 12.90
CA GLY A 30 7.35 11.43 13.12
C GLY A 30 6.76 10.02 13.23
N THR A 31 5.44 9.88 13.11
CA THR A 31 4.80 8.55 13.09
C THR A 31 5.17 7.81 11.82
N GLU A 32 5.63 6.58 11.97
CA GLU A 32 5.95 5.69 10.86
C GLU A 32 5.24 4.34 11.03
N ALA A 33 4.70 3.80 9.94
CA ALA A 33 4.17 2.45 9.87
C ALA A 33 4.42 1.82 8.50
N ASN A 34 4.41 0.49 8.45
CA ASN A 34 4.59 -0.26 7.23
C ASN A 34 3.50 -1.33 7.04
N ALA A 35 3.39 -1.82 5.82
CA ALA A 35 2.55 -2.94 5.45
C ALA A 35 3.24 -3.80 4.39
N ILE A 36 3.16 -5.12 4.55
CA ILE A 36 3.65 -6.09 3.56
C ILE A 36 2.42 -6.67 2.86
N VAL A 37 2.41 -6.64 1.53
CA VAL A 37 1.27 -7.12 0.76
C VAL A 37 1.32 -8.65 0.66
N PRO A 38 0.21 -9.36 0.93
CA PRO A 38 0.16 -10.79 0.71
C PRO A 38 0.18 -11.08 -0.79
N SER A 39 0.98 -12.06 -1.20
CA SER A 39 0.95 -12.57 -2.58
C SER A 39 -0.30 -13.42 -2.80
N GLY A 40 -1.16 -13.03 -3.75
CA GLY A 40 -2.27 -13.86 -4.19
C GLY A 40 -1.79 -15.08 -5.00
N ALA A 41 -2.64 -16.09 -5.14
CA ALA A 41 -2.49 -17.16 -6.13
C ALA A 41 -3.61 -17.11 -7.19
N SER A 42 -4.48 -16.09 -7.12
CA SER A 42 -5.69 -16.03 -7.91
C SER A 42 -5.40 -15.63 -9.35
N THR A 43 -6.07 -16.31 -10.29
CA THR A 43 -5.99 -16.09 -11.73
C THR A 43 -7.28 -15.46 -12.27
N GLY A 44 -8.06 -14.80 -11.41
CA GLY A 44 -9.35 -14.22 -11.78
C GLY A 44 -9.18 -13.11 -12.80
N LYS A 45 -9.77 -13.27 -13.99
CA LYS A 45 -9.68 -12.30 -15.11
C LYS A 45 -10.32 -10.92 -14.82
N ARG A 46 -11.02 -10.77 -13.69
CA ARG A 46 -11.70 -9.54 -13.26
C ARG A 46 -11.12 -8.97 -11.96
N GLU A 47 -10.00 -9.50 -11.50
CA GLU A 47 -9.37 -9.07 -10.25
C GLU A 47 -8.34 -7.96 -10.51
N ALA A 48 -8.05 -7.21 -9.46
CA ALA A 48 -6.92 -6.29 -9.42
C ALA A 48 -5.62 -7.08 -9.68
N LEU A 49 -4.78 -6.58 -10.59
CA LEU A 49 -3.60 -7.29 -11.06
C LEU A 49 -2.37 -6.89 -10.28
N GLU A 50 -1.70 -7.89 -9.71
CA GLU A 50 -0.37 -7.71 -9.15
C GLU A 50 0.65 -7.41 -10.26
N LEU A 51 1.50 -6.40 -10.07
CA LEU A 51 2.59 -6.12 -11.00
C LEU A 51 3.84 -6.93 -10.64
N ARG A 52 4.29 -7.74 -11.59
CA ARG A 52 5.50 -8.57 -11.52
C ARG A 52 6.50 -8.14 -12.60
N ASP A 53 7.79 -8.32 -12.33
CA ASP A 53 8.87 -7.83 -13.20
C ASP A 53 8.96 -8.59 -14.52
N ALA A 54 8.63 -9.89 -14.52
CA ALA A 54 8.78 -10.83 -15.64
C ALA A 54 10.21 -10.94 -16.20
N GLY A 55 11.23 -10.65 -15.38
CA GLY A 55 12.65 -10.80 -15.72
C GLY A 55 13.29 -12.08 -15.17
N ASP A 56 14.63 -12.13 -15.17
CA ASP A 56 15.37 -13.34 -14.80
C ASP A 56 15.40 -13.62 -13.29
N ARG A 57 15.14 -12.60 -12.47
CA ARG A 57 15.12 -12.73 -11.00
C ARG A 57 13.86 -13.46 -10.54
N TYR A 58 14.04 -14.39 -9.60
CA TYR A 58 12.95 -15.13 -8.93
C TYR A 58 11.94 -15.76 -9.90
N MET A 59 12.40 -16.31 -11.03
CA MET A 59 11.54 -16.92 -12.06
C MET A 59 10.46 -15.95 -12.59
N GLY A 60 10.81 -14.68 -12.79
CA GLY A 60 9.89 -13.65 -13.26
C GLY A 60 9.01 -13.02 -12.18
N LYS A 61 9.12 -13.46 -10.92
CA LYS A 61 8.27 -13.02 -9.82
C LYS A 61 8.80 -11.81 -9.04
N GLY A 62 9.90 -11.18 -9.49
CA GLY A 62 10.36 -9.91 -8.92
C GLY A 62 9.25 -8.85 -8.88
N VAL A 63 9.35 -7.89 -7.97
CA VAL A 63 8.37 -6.80 -7.80
C VAL A 63 9.03 -5.41 -7.80
N LEU A 64 10.24 -5.29 -8.35
CA LEU A 64 10.96 -4.01 -8.38
C LEU A 64 10.19 -2.93 -9.12
N LYS A 65 9.46 -3.25 -10.20
CA LYS A 65 8.61 -2.28 -10.90
C LYS A 65 7.50 -1.73 -10.00
N ALA A 66 6.89 -2.59 -9.19
CA ALA A 66 5.87 -2.17 -8.24
C ALA A 66 6.47 -1.30 -7.12
N CYS A 67 7.65 -1.65 -6.60
CA CYS A 67 8.37 -0.82 -5.63
C CYS A 67 8.75 0.55 -6.22
N GLU A 68 9.21 0.59 -7.47
CA GLU A 68 9.55 1.83 -8.17
C GLU A 68 8.32 2.73 -8.34
N ASN A 69 7.17 2.17 -8.73
CA ASN A 69 5.91 2.91 -8.81
C ASN A 69 5.52 3.52 -7.45
N VAL A 70 5.80 2.84 -6.33
CA VAL A 70 5.60 3.42 -4.99
C VAL A 70 6.57 4.57 -4.74
N ASN A 71 7.86 4.35 -4.96
CA ASN A 71 8.94 5.31 -4.66
C ASN A 71 8.92 6.56 -5.55
N THR A 72 8.18 6.54 -6.65
CA THR A 72 8.09 7.64 -7.61
C THR A 72 6.67 8.17 -7.67
N GLN A 73 5.85 7.63 -8.59
CA GLN A 73 4.53 8.15 -8.93
C GLN A 73 3.61 8.26 -7.71
N ILE A 74 3.53 7.21 -6.88
CA ILE A 74 2.64 7.23 -5.70
C ILE A 74 3.19 8.17 -4.63
N ALA A 75 4.49 8.11 -4.34
CA ALA A 75 5.11 9.01 -3.37
C ALA A 75 4.86 10.48 -3.75
N ASP A 76 5.26 10.90 -4.94
CA ASP A 76 5.10 12.28 -5.43
C ASP A 76 3.64 12.77 -5.34
N THR A 77 2.68 11.87 -5.59
CA THR A 77 1.25 12.20 -5.58
C THR A 77 0.67 12.34 -4.17
N LEU A 78 1.15 11.55 -3.20
CA LEU A 78 0.58 11.51 -1.85
C LEU A 78 1.26 12.48 -0.86
N MET A 79 2.43 13.01 -1.21
CA MET A 79 3.15 13.97 -0.38
C MET A 79 2.27 15.16 0.02
N GLY A 80 2.24 15.48 1.31
CA GLY A 80 1.48 16.59 1.86
C GLY A 80 -0.01 16.33 2.07
N LEU A 81 -0.55 15.19 1.62
CA LEU A 81 -1.95 14.83 1.88
C LEU A 81 -2.17 14.45 3.35
N SER A 82 -3.41 14.63 3.83
CA SER A 82 -3.80 14.22 5.18
C SER A 82 -3.93 12.70 5.27
N PRO A 83 -3.24 12.01 6.21
CA PRO A 83 -3.35 10.56 6.35
C PRO A 83 -4.70 10.12 6.93
N PHE A 84 -5.53 11.06 7.41
CA PHE A 84 -6.80 10.77 8.06
C PHE A 84 -7.98 10.66 7.08
N ASN A 85 -7.76 10.95 5.79
CA ASN A 85 -8.78 10.78 4.75
C ASN A 85 -8.44 9.58 3.85
N GLN A 86 -8.67 8.37 4.38
CA GLN A 86 -8.33 7.12 3.69
C GLN A 86 -9.01 7.02 2.31
N ALA A 87 -10.28 7.44 2.21
CA ALA A 87 -11.03 7.38 0.95
C ALA A 87 -10.45 8.29 -0.14
N GLU A 88 -9.96 9.47 0.24
CA GLU A 88 -9.27 10.39 -0.68
C GLU A 88 -7.95 9.80 -1.16
N ILE A 89 -7.15 9.24 -0.24
CA ILE A 89 -5.87 8.61 -0.59
C ILE A 89 -6.07 7.44 -1.57
N ASP A 90 -7.04 6.56 -1.28
CA ASP A 90 -7.34 5.42 -2.14
C ASP A 90 -7.90 5.88 -3.50
N LEU A 91 -8.72 6.94 -3.53
CA LEU A 91 -9.25 7.50 -4.78
C LEU A 91 -8.15 8.12 -5.63
N VAL A 92 -7.26 8.91 -5.04
CA VAL A 92 -6.14 9.55 -5.72
C VAL A 92 -5.22 8.50 -6.35
N MET A 93 -4.89 7.41 -5.64
CA MET A 93 -4.10 6.32 -6.21
C MET A 93 -4.84 5.58 -7.33
N LYS A 94 -6.16 5.42 -7.22
CA LYS A 94 -6.98 4.82 -8.29
C LYS A 94 -7.01 5.69 -9.54
N GLU A 95 -7.18 7.00 -9.38
CA GLU A 95 -7.14 7.96 -10.49
C GLU A 95 -5.76 8.04 -11.13
N LEU A 96 -4.70 8.00 -10.33
CA LEU A 96 -3.31 7.96 -10.79
C LEU A 96 -3.03 6.72 -11.65
N ASP A 97 -3.53 5.55 -11.25
CA ASP A 97 -3.39 4.33 -12.07
C ASP A 97 -4.15 4.43 -13.39
N GLY A 98 -5.37 4.98 -13.36
CA GLY A 98 -6.20 5.21 -14.54
C GLY A 98 -6.77 3.95 -15.19
N THR A 99 -6.63 2.77 -14.59
CA THR A 99 -7.23 1.51 -15.06
C THR A 99 -8.19 0.93 -14.02
N ASP A 100 -9.13 0.09 -14.47
CA ASP A 100 -10.09 -0.55 -13.57
C ASP A 100 -9.48 -1.65 -12.69
N ASN A 101 -8.26 -2.10 -13.00
CA ASN A 101 -7.64 -3.28 -12.41
C ASN A 101 -6.21 -3.05 -11.89
N TYR A 102 -5.77 -1.80 -11.76
CA TYR A 102 -4.42 -1.45 -11.29
C TYR A 102 -3.28 -1.99 -12.17
N ALA A 103 -3.48 -2.07 -13.48
CA ALA A 103 -2.50 -2.63 -14.40
C ALA A 103 -1.24 -1.75 -14.59
N ASN A 104 -1.31 -0.45 -14.30
CA ASN A 104 -0.20 0.48 -14.51
C ASN A 104 0.71 0.57 -13.27
N LEU A 105 0.12 0.81 -12.09
CA LEU A 105 0.83 0.92 -10.82
C LEU A 105 1.10 -0.44 -10.19
N GLY A 106 0.18 -1.39 -10.37
CA GLY A 106 0.16 -2.68 -9.68
C GLY A 106 -0.70 -2.63 -8.43
N ALA A 107 -1.63 -3.58 -8.31
CA ALA A 107 -2.50 -3.71 -7.13
C ALA A 107 -1.70 -3.90 -5.83
N ASN A 108 -0.54 -4.54 -5.91
CA ASN A 108 0.40 -4.70 -4.80
C ASN A 108 1.05 -3.39 -4.37
N ALA A 109 1.37 -2.48 -5.29
CA ALA A 109 1.88 -1.16 -4.93
C ALA A 109 0.80 -0.36 -4.16
N VAL A 110 -0.38 -0.24 -4.76
CA VAL A 110 -1.51 0.54 -4.22
C VAL A 110 -1.99 0.01 -2.88
N LEU A 111 -2.20 -1.30 -2.76
CA LEU A 111 -2.67 -1.91 -1.51
C LEU A 111 -1.63 -1.78 -0.39
N GLY A 112 -0.34 -1.89 -0.71
CA GLY A 112 0.75 -1.71 0.26
C GLY A 112 0.71 -0.32 0.88
N VAL A 113 0.63 0.72 0.05
CA VAL A 113 0.58 2.11 0.50
C VAL A 113 -0.72 2.39 1.26
N SER A 114 -1.87 1.96 0.73
CA SER A 114 -3.18 2.12 1.38
C SER A 114 -3.19 1.58 2.82
N MET A 115 -2.68 0.36 3.02
CA MET A 115 -2.57 -0.25 4.35
C MET A 115 -1.57 0.47 5.26
N ALA A 116 -0.42 0.90 4.71
CA ALA A 116 0.61 1.61 5.47
C ALA A 116 0.11 2.97 5.98
N VAL A 117 -0.62 3.72 5.14
CA VAL A 117 -1.31 4.96 5.51
C VAL A 117 -2.28 4.72 6.67
N ALA A 118 -3.19 3.75 6.55
CA ALA A 118 -4.17 3.45 7.60
C ALA A 118 -3.50 3.12 8.94
N ARG A 119 -2.40 2.36 8.90
CA ARG A 119 -1.61 2.01 10.09
C ARG A 119 -0.90 3.23 10.67
N ALA A 120 -0.33 4.09 9.84
CA ALA A 120 0.35 5.31 10.28
C ALA A 120 -0.66 6.29 10.93
N ALA A 121 -1.83 6.48 10.32
CA ALA A 121 -2.90 7.31 10.83
C ALA A 121 -3.43 6.81 12.19
N ALA A 122 -3.71 5.50 12.30
CA ALA A 122 -4.13 4.89 13.56
C ALA A 122 -3.08 5.09 14.67
N LYS A 123 -1.80 4.89 14.33
CA LYS A 123 -0.67 5.06 15.25
C LYS A 123 -0.49 6.53 15.68
N SER A 124 -0.64 7.48 14.77
CA SER A 124 -0.57 8.92 15.05
C SER A 124 -1.68 9.36 16.01
N LEU A 125 -2.88 8.80 15.85
CA LEU A 125 -4.01 9.03 16.77
C LEU A 125 -3.93 8.24 18.09
N GLY A 126 -2.92 7.38 18.26
CA GLY A 126 -2.78 6.54 19.45
C GLY A 126 -3.90 5.51 19.63
N VAL A 127 -4.54 5.09 18.55
CA VAL A 127 -5.65 4.10 18.58
C VAL A 127 -5.26 2.79 17.90
N PRO A 128 -5.78 1.64 18.37
CA PRO A 128 -5.61 0.38 17.67
C PRO A 128 -6.21 0.40 16.25
N LEU A 129 -5.55 -0.26 15.29
CA LEU A 129 -5.96 -0.26 13.88
C LEU A 129 -7.41 -0.69 13.67
N TYR A 130 -7.88 -1.73 14.36
CA TYR A 130 -9.27 -2.20 14.21
C TYR A 130 -10.29 -1.13 14.62
N ARG A 131 -9.94 -0.29 15.60
CA ARG A 131 -10.78 0.81 16.09
C ARG A 131 -10.70 2.02 15.16
N TYR A 132 -9.54 2.27 14.56
CA TYR A 132 -9.37 3.27 13.51
C TYR A 132 -10.25 2.94 12.30
N LEU A 133 -10.21 1.70 11.83
CA LEU A 133 -10.97 1.24 10.65
C LEU A 133 -12.48 1.08 10.92
N GLY A 134 -12.85 0.50 12.05
CA GLY A 134 -14.24 0.17 12.37
C GLY A 134 -14.99 1.19 13.24
N GLY A 135 -14.31 2.24 13.70
CA GLY A 135 -14.87 3.25 14.59
C GLY A 135 -15.17 2.74 16.00
N ALA A 136 -16.01 3.48 16.74
CA ALA A 136 -16.35 3.17 18.13
C ALA A 136 -17.12 1.84 18.30
N ASN A 137 -17.83 1.41 17.26
CA ASN A 137 -18.61 0.18 17.22
C ASN A 137 -17.83 -0.99 16.59
N ALA A 138 -16.50 -0.89 16.46
CA ALA A 138 -15.68 -2.00 16.00
C ALA A 138 -15.85 -3.19 16.96
N VAL A 139 -16.49 -4.24 16.48
CA VAL A 139 -16.71 -5.48 17.20
C VAL A 139 -15.94 -6.61 16.54
N THR A 140 -15.48 -7.57 17.32
CA THR A 140 -14.95 -8.82 16.78
C THR A 140 -16.10 -9.59 16.14
N MET A 141 -16.04 -9.83 14.84
CA MET A 141 -16.97 -10.77 14.20
C MET A 141 -16.59 -12.20 14.63
N PRO A 142 -17.58 -13.05 14.97
CA PRO A 142 -17.33 -14.46 15.31
C PRO A 142 -16.84 -15.27 14.12
#